data_AF-A0A6N0HVR6-F1
#
_entry.id   AF-A0A6N0HVR6-F1
#
_cell.length_a   1.000
_cell.length_b   1.000
_cell.length_c   1.000
_cell.angle_alpha   90.00
_cell.angle_beta   90.00
_cell.angle_gamma   90.00
#
_symmetry.space_group_name_H-M   'P 1'
#
loop_
_entity.id
_entity.type
_entity.pdbx_description
1 polymer ?
#
loop_
_entity_poly.entity_id
_entity_poly.type
_entity_poly.pdbx_seq_one_letter_code
_entity_poly.pdbx_strand_id
1 'polypeptide(L)'
;MSAVEGFYSALNLTFEGDMEPMKAVWSHADDITYMGPYGGFQVGWKQVLEVWEEHTAMKIGGKVEHADMRVTLGEDIALTQNYEIGENNPVEGEPEKVSIRATNVFRKEEGSGK
;
A
#
# COMPACT_ATOMS: atom_id res chain seq x y z
N MET A 1 6.40 10.62 11.40
CA MET A 1 5.74 10.19 10.15
C MET A 1 4.50 9.43 10.56
N SER A 2 3.33 9.77 10.00
CA SER A 2 2.07 9.06 10.24
C SER A 2 2.08 7.69 9.55
N ALA A 3 1.18 6.78 9.94
CA ALA A 3 1.04 5.47 9.28
C ALA A 3 0.71 5.62 7.77
N VAL A 4 -0.08 6.63 7.42
CA VAL A 4 -0.41 6.98 6.03
C VAL A 4 0.82 7.40 5.24
N GLU A 5 1.60 8.34 5.77
CA GLU A 5 2.83 8.80 5.11
C GLU A 5 3.83 7.65 4.96
N GLY A 6 3.92 6.79 5.98
CA GLY A 6 4.74 5.58 5.95
C GLY A 6 4.32 4.64 4.82
N PHE A 7 3.03 4.37 4.68
CA PHE A 7 2.50 3.51 3.62
C PHE A 7 2.82 4.05 2.22
N TYR A 8 2.53 5.33 1.93
CA TYR A 8 2.81 5.89 0.60
C TYR A 8 4.31 6.02 0.32
N SER A 9 5.13 6.27 1.35
CA SER A 9 6.59 6.20 1.18
C SER A 9 7.04 4.78 0.83
N ALA A 10 6.51 3.76 1.51
CA ALA A 10 6.86 2.37 1.27
C ALA A 10 6.37 1.89 -0.11
N LEU A 11 5.18 2.33 -0.54
CA LEU A 11 4.61 2.02 -1.85
C LEU A 11 5.53 2.48 -2.98
N ASN A 12 5.99 3.73 -2.91
CA ASN A 12 6.88 4.26 -3.94
C ASN A 12 8.25 3.56 -3.97
N LEU A 13 8.78 3.15 -2.80
CA LEU A 13 10.01 2.36 -2.75
C LEU A 13 9.85 0.95 -3.33
N THR A 14 8.64 0.37 -3.20
CA THR A 14 8.30 -0.92 -3.82
C THR A 14 8.41 -0.85 -5.35
N PHE A 15 8.01 0.28 -5.96
CA PHE A 15 8.12 0.48 -7.41
C PHE A 15 9.58 0.52 -7.90
N GLU A 16 10.51 0.90 -7.03
CA GLU A 16 11.96 0.90 -7.28
C GLU A 16 12.63 -0.45 -6.92
N GLY A 17 11.85 -1.40 -6.41
CA GLY A 17 12.32 -2.74 -6.06
C GLY A 17 12.78 -2.93 -4.61
N ASP A 18 12.46 -1.99 -3.71
CA ASP A 18 12.70 -2.14 -2.27
C ASP A 18 11.41 -2.44 -1.50
N MET A 19 11.28 -3.70 -1.07
CA MET A 19 10.10 -4.19 -0.36
C MET A 19 10.17 -4.01 1.16
N GLU A 20 11.36 -3.84 1.76
CA GLU A 20 11.51 -3.88 3.22
C GLU A 20 10.66 -2.82 3.96
N PRO A 21 10.54 -1.58 3.45
CA PRO A 21 9.62 -0.59 4.01
C PRO A 21 8.15 -1.06 3.98
N MET A 22 7.73 -1.75 2.91
CA MET A 22 6.35 -2.25 2.78
C MET A 22 6.06 -3.31 3.83
N LYS A 23 6.99 -4.25 4.07
CA LYS A 23 6.87 -5.24 5.16
C LYS A 23 6.75 -4.57 6.52
N ALA A 24 7.45 -3.46 6.74
CA ALA A 24 7.47 -2.77 8.01
C ALA A 24 6.18 -1.99 8.31
N VAL A 25 5.46 -1.50 7.30
CA VAL A 25 4.21 -0.77 7.50
C VAL A 25 2.99 -1.70 7.62
N TRP A 26 3.04 -2.90 7.05
CA TRP A 26 1.96 -3.87 7.18
C TRP A 26 1.95 -4.55 8.56
N SER A 27 0.73 -4.86 9.02
CA SER A 27 0.53 -5.83 10.09
C SER A 27 0.79 -7.24 9.57
N HIS A 28 1.32 -8.13 10.42
CA HIS A 28 1.63 -9.53 10.06
C HIS A 28 0.64 -10.54 10.63
N ALA A 29 -0.54 -10.10 11.08
CA ALA A 29 -1.57 -11.01 11.58
C ALA A 29 -2.31 -11.76 10.47
N ASP A 30 -3.08 -12.77 10.86
CA ASP A 30 -3.81 -13.65 9.94
C ASP A 30 -5.14 -13.04 9.44
N ASP A 31 -5.57 -11.93 10.03
CA ASP A 31 -6.87 -11.28 9.77
C ASP A 31 -6.79 -10.07 8.84
N ILE A 32 -5.60 -9.69 8.39
CA ILE A 32 -5.42 -8.58 7.45
C ILE A 32 -5.94 -8.95 6.06
N THR A 33 -6.27 -7.94 5.26
CA THR A 33 -6.72 -8.16 3.88
C THR A 33 -6.06 -7.18 2.92
N TYR A 34 -5.90 -7.60 1.67
CA TYR A 34 -5.50 -6.73 0.57
C TYR A 34 -6.38 -6.99 -0.65
N MET A 35 -6.75 -5.91 -1.33
CA MET A 35 -7.54 -5.90 -2.57
C MET A 35 -6.93 -4.85 -3.50
N GLY A 36 -5.88 -5.25 -4.20
CA GLY A 36 -5.10 -4.37 -5.08
C GLY A 36 -5.73 -4.13 -6.46
N PRO A 37 -5.12 -3.24 -7.27
CA PRO A 37 -5.62 -2.89 -8.60
C PRO A 37 -5.60 -4.07 -9.59
N TYR A 38 -4.80 -5.10 -9.33
CA TYR A 38 -4.74 -6.33 -10.13
C TYR A 38 -5.80 -7.37 -9.73
N GLY A 39 -6.71 -7.01 -8.82
CA GLY A 39 -7.80 -7.86 -8.35
C GLY A 39 -7.39 -8.84 -7.25
N GLY A 40 -8.28 -9.81 -6.98
CA GLY A 40 -8.13 -10.78 -5.91
C GLY A 40 -8.66 -10.30 -4.55
N PHE A 41 -8.54 -11.19 -3.56
CA PHE A 41 -8.94 -10.96 -2.17
C PHE A 41 -7.99 -11.78 -1.29
N GLN A 42 -6.89 -11.16 -0.87
CA GLN A 42 -5.86 -11.82 -0.07
C GLN A 42 -6.20 -11.70 1.41
N VAL A 43 -6.08 -12.81 2.14
CA VAL A 43 -6.34 -12.88 3.59
C VAL A 43 -5.10 -13.39 4.31
N GLY A 44 -4.70 -12.66 5.34
CA GLY A 44 -3.55 -12.95 6.16
C GLY A 44 -2.21 -12.59 5.50
N TRP A 45 -1.20 -12.40 6.35
CA TRP A 45 0.09 -11.86 5.93
C TRP A 45 0.77 -12.65 4.82
N LYS A 46 0.70 -13.98 4.84
CA LYS A 46 1.34 -14.80 3.81
C LYS A 46 0.86 -14.45 2.39
N GLN A 47 -0.45 -14.36 2.18
CA GLN A 47 -1.02 -14.07 0.85
C GLN A 47 -0.76 -12.61 0.43
N VAL A 48 -0.80 -11.70 1.40
CA VAL A 48 -0.51 -10.27 1.15
C VAL A 48 0.97 -10.09 0.76
N LEU A 49 1.88 -10.77 1.45
CA LEU A 49 3.32 -10.72 1.16
C LEU A 49 3.62 -11.23 -0.25
N GLU A 50 3.04 -12.34 -0.68
CA GLU A 50 3.23 -12.90 -2.04
C GLU A 50 2.91 -11.84 -3.12
N VAL A 51 1.82 -11.08 -2.94
CA VAL A 51 1.46 -10.00 -3.86
C VAL A 51 2.47 -8.85 -3.87
N TRP A 52 2.97 -8.44 -2.71
CA TRP A 52 3.99 -7.39 -2.66
C TRP A 52 5.35 -7.83 -3.21
N GLU A 53 5.73 -9.10 -3.03
CA GLU A 53 6.92 -9.68 -3.64
C GLU A 53 6.84 -9.65 -5.17
N GLU A 54 5.69 -10.03 -5.74
CA GLU A 54 5.43 -9.95 -7.18
C GLU A 54 5.53 -8.51 -7.69
N HIS A 55 4.84 -7.55 -7.04
CA HIS A 55 4.89 -6.14 -7.44
C HIS A 55 6.30 -5.54 -7.35
N THR A 56 7.04 -5.86 -6.30
CA THR A 56 8.42 -5.39 -6.12
C THR A 56 9.31 -5.90 -7.26
N ALA A 57 9.15 -7.16 -7.66
CA ALA A 57 9.95 -7.77 -8.71
C ALA A 57 9.72 -7.12 -10.09
N MET A 58 8.52 -6.57 -10.34
CA MET A 58 8.21 -5.89 -11.60
C MET A 58 8.98 -4.58 -11.79
N LYS A 59 9.41 -3.92 -10.69
CA LYS A 59 10.13 -2.64 -10.72
C LYS A 59 9.47 -1.62 -11.64
N ILE A 60 8.17 -1.46 -11.47
CA ILE A 60 7.35 -0.65 -12.38
C ILE A 60 7.68 0.84 -12.36
N GLY A 61 8.53 1.31 -11.45
CA GLY A 61 8.90 2.73 -11.30
C GLY A 61 7.70 3.66 -11.14
N GLY A 62 7.95 4.95 -11.35
CA GLY A 62 6.91 5.97 -11.25
C GLY A 62 6.62 6.37 -9.81
N LYS A 63 5.44 6.95 -9.58
CA LYS A 63 5.07 7.49 -8.26
C LYS A 63 3.57 7.58 -8.10
N VAL A 64 3.09 7.21 -6.91
CA VAL A 64 1.72 7.36 -6.47
C VAL A 64 1.66 8.21 -5.20
N GLU A 65 0.67 9.09 -5.16
CA GLU A 65 0.34 9.93 -4.01
C GLU A 65 -1.16 9.84 -3.71
N HIS A 66 -1.56 10.15 -2.48
CA HIS A 66 -2.97 10.27 -2.15
C HIS A 66 -3.54 11.63 -2.57
N ALA A 67 -4.82 11.64 -2.95
CA ALA A 67 -5.60 12.85 -3.17
C ALA A 67 -6.98 12.74 -2.49
N ASP A 68 -7.53 13.89 -2.08
CA ASP A 68 -8.86 14.01 -1.44
C ASP A 68 -9.06 13.08 -0.24
N MET A 69 -8.03 12.97 0.61
CA MET A 69 -8.07 12.03 1.72
C MET A 69 -9.01 12.46 2.84
N ARG A 70 -9.92 11.55 3.21
CA ARG A 70 -10.70 11.61 4.43
C ARG A 70 -10.13 10.63 5.45
N VAL A 71 -9.84 11.13 6.66
CA VAL A 71 -9.39 10.31 7.80
C VAL A 71 -10.51 10.22 8.84
N THR A 72 -10.78 9.00 9.32
CA THR A 72 -11.64 8.75 10.49
C THR A 72 -10.81 8.01 11.54
N LEU A 73 -10.79 8.52 12.78
CA LEU A 73 -10.01 7.97 13.88
C LEU A 73 -10.93 7.33 14.93
N GLY A 74 -10.59 6.12 15.36
CA GLY A 74 -11.06 5.47 16.58
C GLY A 74 -9.93 5.36 17.61
N GLU A 75 -10.16 4.59 18.66
CA GLU A 75 -9.16 4.36 19.72
C GLU A 75 -7.99 3.48 19.24
N ASP A 76 -8.33 2.37 18.58
CA ASP A 76 -7.35 1.37 18.11
C ASP A 76 -7.30 1.21 16.59
N ILE A 77 -8.27 1.80 15.87
CA ILE A 77 -8.37 1.69 14.41
C ILE A 77 -8.49 3.09 13.80
N ALA A 78 -7.80 3.30 12.68
CA ALA A 78 -8.00 4.45 11.81
C ALA A 78 -8.37 3.99 10.40
N LEU A 79 -9.16 4.80 9.70
CA LEU A 79 -9.58 4.55 8.33
C LEU A 79 -9.19 5.75 7.47
N THR A 80 -8.62 5.50 6.31
CA THR A 80 -8.54 6.50 5.24
C THR A 80 -9.32 6.07 4.03
N GLN A 81 -9.93 7.05 3.38
CA GLN A 81 -10.58 6.92 2.08
C GLN A 81 -10.03 8.04 1.20
N ASN A 82 -9.48 7.69 0.05
CA ASN A 82 -8.81 8.64 -0.82
C ASN A 82 -8.75 8.13 -2.25
N TYR A 83 -8.36 9.00 -3.17
CA TYR A 83 -7.82 8.59 -4.45
C TYR A 83 -6.33 8.31 -4.33
N GLU A 84 -5.85 7.35 -5.10
CA GLU A 84 -4.44 7.18 -5.41
C GLU A 84 -4.23 7.64 -6.84
N ILE A 85 -3.44 8.69 -6.99
CA ILE A 85 -3.14 9.33 -8.28
C ILE A 85 -1.65 9.30 -8.53
N GLY A 86 -1.27 9.12 -9.79
CA GLY A 86 0.13 9.01 -10.14
C GLY A 86 0.37 8.44 -11.52
N GLU A 87 1.54 7.86 -11.69
CA GLU A 87 1.97 7.16 -12.88
C GLU A 87 2.80 5.93 -12.52
N ASN A 88 2.63 4.87 -13.31
CA ASN A 88 3.52 3.72 -13.34
C ASN A 88 4.34 3.78 -14.63
N ASN A 89 5.63 3.53 -14.53
CA ASN A 89 6.59 3.63 -15.64
C ASN A 89 7.29 2.28 -15.87
N PRO A 90 6.55 1.25 -16.30
CA PRO A 90 7.06 -0.11 -16.33
C PRO A 90 8.31 -0.23 -17.22
N VAL A 91 9.22 -1.15 -16.85
CA VAL A 91 10.46 -1.40 -17.61
C VAL A 91 10.17 -1.78 -19.07
N GLU A 92 9.10 -2.54 -19.26
CA GLU A 92 8.56 -2.89 -20.57
C GLU A 92 7.12 -2.38 -20.69
N GLY A 93 6.82 -1.66 -21.77
CA GLY A 93 5.50 -1.07 -22.01
C GLY A 93 5.53 0.45 -22.02
N GLU A 94 4.34 1.05 -22.09
CA GLU A 94 4.16 2.50 -22.07
C GLU A 94 3.81 2.97 -20.65
N PRO A 95 4.20 4.19 -20.27
CA PRO A 95 3.74 4.81 -19.03
C PRO A 95 2.21 4.83 -18.91
N GLU A 96 1.71 4.50 -17.73
CA GLU A 96 0.28 4.44 -17.45
C GLU A 96 -0.08 5.39 -16.30
N LYS A 97 -1.20 6.11 -16.45
CA LYS A 97 -1.73 6.95 -15.36
C LYS A 97 -2.47 6.10 -14.34
N VAL A 98 -2.15 6.31 -13.07
CA VAL A 98 -2.86 5.73 -11.94
C VAL A 98 -3.95 6.71 -11.49
N SER A 99 -5.18 6.20 -11.40
CA SER A 99 -6.30 6.89 -10.77
C SER A 99 -7.27 5.85 -10.22
N ILE A 100 -7.05 5.47 -8.96
CA ILE A 100 -7.84 4.44 -8.28
C ILE A 100 -8.38 4.95 -6.95
N ARG A 101 -9.34 4.22 -6.38
CA ARG A 101 -9.90 4.50 -5.06
C ARG A 101 -9.26 3.56 -4.06
N ALA A 102 -8.78 4.10 -2.95
CA ALA A 102 -8.22 3.32 -1.85
C ALA A 102 -9.05 3.49 -0.59
N THR A 103 -9.12 2.41 0.18
CA THR A 103 -9.59 2.42 1.55
C THR A 103 -8.56 1.66 2.38
N ASN A 104 -7.85 2.38 3.26
CA ASN A 104 -6.82 1.79 4.12
C ASN A 104 -7.34 1.75 5.54
N VAL A 105 -7.20 0.59 6.18
CA VAL A 105 -7.54 0.39 7.59
C VAL A 105 -6.23 0.18 8.34
N PHE A 106 -5.94 1.09 9.25
CA PHE A 106 -4.78 1.02 10.11
C PHE A 106 -5.22 0.56 11.49
N ARG A 107 -4.41 -0.26 12.14
CA ARG A 107 -4.62 -0.68 13.51
C ARG A 107 -3.41 -0.34 14.37
N LYS A 108 -3.68 -0.03 15.62
CA LYS A 108 -2.64 0.24 16.61
C LYS A 108 -1.99 -1.08 17.04
N GLU A 109 -0.68 -1.19 16.87
CA GLU A 109 0.13 -2.28 17.39
C GLU A 109 1.25 -1.75 18.30
N GLU A 110 1.96 -2.64 18.99
CA GLU A 110 3.07 -2.24 19.85
C GLU A 110 4.11 -1.41 19.06
N GLY A 111 4.33 -0.18 19.50
CA GLY A 111 5.35 0.71 18.97
C GLY A 111 4.97 1.54 17.73
N SER A 112 3.86 1.27 17.02
CA SER A 112 3.39 2.09 15.89
C SER A 112 2.00 1.66 15.36
N GLY A 113 1.34 2.53 14.58
CA GLY A 113 0.21 2.10 13.75
C GLY A 113 0.70 1.34 12.51
N LYS A 114 0.04 0.23 12.20
CA LYS A 114 0.22 -0.59 11.00
C LYS A 114 -1.00 -0.48 10.10
#